data_AF-A0A832MRK4-F1
#
_entry.id   AF-A0A832MRK4-F1
#
_cell.length_a   1.000
_cell.length_b   1.000
_cell.length_c   1.000
_cell.angle_alpha   90.00
_cell.angle_beta   90.00
_cell.angle_gamma   90.00
#
_symmetry.space_group_name_H-M   'P 1'
#
loop_
_entity.id
_entity.type
_entity.pdbx_description
1 polymer ?
#
loop_
_entity_poly.entity_id
_entity_poly.type
_entity_poly.pdbx_seq_one_letter_code
_entity_poly.pdbx_strand_id
1 'polypeptide(L)'
;DAELLLFESFTGGLVAPESDDNLWNYKFTWNPRNVVLAGQGGTAKFIQEGTYKYIPYHKLFRRTEILHVNGSGKFEAYPNRDSLKYREVYGLQNILTLYRGTIRHIGFSRAWNMFVQLGMTDDSYVMEGTENMSYRDFTNSFLAYNPHDSVELKLRSYLKIDQDDIIWEKLLELDIFNPNKKVGLKNATPAQILQKILMDSWTLKKDDKDMIVMQHKFGYTYQGEKRQIESSMVVIGEDQTYTAMAKTVGLPVGIATLKILNGEIKTPGVQLPITKEVYEPILKELEENGIKFKEIKVPYLGYNPNNVNG
;
A
#
# COMPACT_ATOMS: atom_id res chain seq x y z
N ASP A 1 13.87 -28.55 -17.12
CA ASP A 1 14.11 -27.29 -16.41
C ASP A 1 12.81 -26.59 -16.08
N ALA A 2 12.81 -25.76 -15.03
CA ALA A 2 11.67 -24.94 -14.65
C ALA A 2 11.84 -23.53 -15.22
N GLU A 3 10.78 -22.93 -15.75
CA GLU A 3 10.80 -21.57 -16.28
C GLU A 3 9.69 -20.72 -15.63
N LEU A 4 10.05 -19.58 -15.06
CA LEU A 4 9.09 -18.67 -14.42
C LEU A 4 8.35 -17.84 -15.48
N LEU A 5 7.03 -17.97 -15.53
CA LEU A 5 6.14 -17.26 -16.44
C LEU A 5 5.53 -16.01 -15.81
N LEU A 6 5.23 -16.07 -14.50
CA LEU A 6 4.50 -15.05 -13.76
C LEU A 6 5.13 -14.86 -12.38
N PHE A 7 5.39 -13.61 -12.02
CA PHE A 7 5.74 -13.20 -10.67
C PHE A 7 4.91 -11.99 -10.27
N GLU A 8 4.06 -12.19 -9.27
CA GLU A 8 3.33 -11.10 -8.62
C GLU A 8 3.75 -10.98 -7.16
N SER A 9 3.91 -9.76 -6.67
CA SER A 9 4.30 -9.49 -5.29
C SER A 9 3.46 -8.37 -4.69
N PHE A 10 2.80 -8.68 -3.60
CA PHE A 10 1.88 -7.79 -2.91
C PHE A 10 2.26 -7.66 -1.46
N THR A 11 2.29 -6.45 -0.92
CA THR A 11 2.54 -6.23 0.50
C THR A 11 1.70 -5.07 1.02
N GLY A 12 1.21 -5.15 2.26
CA GLY A 12 0.56 -4.04 2.94
C GLY A 12 0.75 -4.10 4.45
N GLY A 13 1.06 -2.94 5.04
CA GLY A 13 0.91 -2.70 6.48
C GLY A 13 -0.46 -2.10 6.73
N LEU A 14 -1.24 -2.78 7.57
CA LEU A 14 -2.66 -2.56 7.83
C LEU A 14 -2.91 -2.56 9.34
N VAL A 15 -4.08 -2.11 9.77
CA VAL A 15 -4.53 -2.36 11.14
C VAL A 15 -4.90 -3.84 11.29
N ALA A 16 -4.62 -4.44 12.45
CA ALA A 16 -5.03 -5.81 12.71
C ALA A 16 -6.56 -5.89 12.91
N PRO A 17 -7.23 -6.99 12.53
CA PRO A 17 -8.69 -7.09 12.61
C PRO A 17 -9.26 -6.82 14.01
N GLU A 18 -8.55 -7.20 15.07
CA GLU A 18 -8.96 -6.96 16.45
C GLU A 18 -8.87 -5.49 16.90
N SER A 19 -8.13 -4.66 16.16
CA SER A 19 -7.92 -3.24 16.42
C SER A 19 -8.53 -2.34 15.35
N ASP A 20 -9.25 -2.94 14.40
CA ASP A 20 -9.93 -2.22 13.33
C ASP A 20 -11.30 -1.73 13.82
N ASP A 21 -11.38 -0.42 14.04
CA ASP A 21 -12.52 0.25 14.67
C ASP A 21 -12.97 1.50 13.90
N ASN A 22 -12.52 1.68 12.66
CA ASN A 22 -12.86 2.84 11.84
C ASN A 22 -13.38 2.44 10.46
N LEU A 23 -14.16 3.33 9.85
CA LEU A 23 -14.77 3.05 8.56
C LEU A 23 -13.72 2.84 7.47
N TRP A 24 -12.53 3.46 7.57
CA TRP A 24 -11.46 3.35 6.59
C TRP A 24 -10.74 2.00 6.58
N ASN A 25 -10.90 1.18 7.61
CA ASN A 25 -10.14 -0.04 7.85
C ASN A 25 -8.63 0.21 7.74
N TYR A 26 -8.17 1.35 8.28
CA TYR A 26 -6.77 1.77 8.19
C TYR A 26 -6.35 2.66 9.36
N LYS A 27 -5.15 2.40 9.88
CA LYS A 27 -4.42 3.25 10.82
C LYS A 27 -2.99 3.40 10.35
N PHE A 28 -2.29 4.45 10.75
CA PHE A 28 -0.88 4.64 10.41
C PHE A 28 0.00 3.68 11.22
N THR A 29 0.56 2.68 10.54
CA THR A 29 1.44 1.66 11.13
C THR A 29 2.93 1.93 10.84
N TRP A 30 3.20 2.99 10.09
CA TRP A 30 4.52 3.42 9.62
C TRP A 30 4.43 4.90 9.23
N ASN A 31 5.53 5.46 8.69
CA ASN A 31 5.60 6.88 8.36
C ASN A 31 4.37 7.36 7.55
N PRO A 32 3.49 8.20 8.14
CA PRO A 32 2.24 8.65 7.51
C PRO A 32 2.47 9.35 6.17
N ARG A 33 3.61 10.04 6.03
CA ARG A 33 3.97 10.77 4.82
C ARG A 33 3.98 9.86 3.59
N ASN A 34 4.56 8.67 3.74
CA ASN A 34 4.67 7.74 2.63
C ASN A 34 3.32 7.13 2.22
N VAL A 35 2.35 7.10 3.14
CA VAL A 35 0.97 6.69 2.84
C VAL A 35 0.27 7.80 2.05
N VAL A 36 0.39 9.05 2.50
CA VAL A 36 -0.27 10.18 1.82
C VAL A 36 0.28 10.39 0.41
N LEU A 37 1.59 10.23 0.23
CA LEU A 37 2.26 10.34 -1.07
C LEU A 37 2.23 9.04 -1.89
N ALA A 38 1.52 8.01 -1.43
CA ALA A 38 1.48 6.73 -2.12
C ALA A 38 0.97 6.90 -3.57
N GLY A 39 1.71 6.33 -4.52
CA GLY A 39 1.40 6.41 -5.95
C GLY A 39 1.93 7.66 -6.68
N GLN A 40 2.42 8.69 -5.99
CA GLN A 40 2.90 9.92 -6.64
C GLN A 40 4.27 9.81 -7.30
N GLY A 41 5.05 8.78 -6.96
CA GLY A 41 6.41 8.56 -7.47
C GLY A 41 6.52 8.17 -8.95
N GLY A 42 5.54 8.55 -9.78
CA GLY A 42 5.47 8.30 -11.20
C GLY A 42 4.38 7.31 -11.63
N THR A 43 4.22 7.17 -12.94
CA THR A 43 3.30 6.19 -13.54
C THR A 43 3.65 4.78 -13.11
N ALA A 44 2.67 4.01 -12.68
CA ALA A 44 2.89 2.60 -12.39
C ALA A 44 3.09 1.83 -13.70
N LYS A 45 4.12 0.98 -13.76
CA LYS A 45 4.51 0.25 -14.98
C LYS A 45 4.74 -1.21 -14.64
N PHE A 46 4.25 -2.10 -15.49
CA PHE A 46 4.42 -3.55 -15.34
C PHE A 46 4.22 -4.25 -16.68
N ILE A 47 4.57 -5.52 -16.74
CA ILE A 47 4.28 -6.39 -17.87
C ILE A 47 3.26 -7.44 -17.43
N GLN A 48 2.28 -7.71 -18.27
CA GLN A 48 1.23 -8.67 -17.99
C GLN A 48 0.91 -9.42 -19.28
N GLU A 49 1.10 -10.74 -19.24
CA GLU A 49 0.94 -11.65 -20.39
C GLU A 49 1.66 -11.12 -21.65
N GLY A 50 2.92 -10.70 -21.48
CA GLY A 50 3.77 -10.16 -22.54
C GLY A 50 3.46 -8.71 -22.95
N THR A 51 2.44 -8.08 -22.38
CA THR A 51 2.01 -6.72 -22.74
C THR A 51 2.39 -5.71 -21.65
N TYR A 52 3.07 -4.63 -22.04
CA TYR A 52 3.35 -3.53 -21.12
C TYR A 52 2.10 -2.75 -20.74
N LYS A 53 1.96 -2.44 -19.46
CA LYS A 53 0.85 -1.67 -18.90
C LYS A 53 1.38 -0.44 -18.20
N TYR A 54 0.61 0.64 -18.30
CA TYR A 54 0.92 1.95 -17.72
C TYR A 54 -0.34 2.47 -17.02
N ILE A 55 -0.22 2.87 -15.76
CA ILE A 55 -1.32 3.43 -14.98
C ILE A 55 -0.86 4.77 -14.39
N PRO A 56 -1.36 5.91 -14.92
CA PRO A 56 -1.02 7.21 -14.38
C PRO A 56 -1.66 7.40 -13.00
N TYR A 57 -1.05 8.28 -12.18
CA TYR A 57 -1.44 8.47 -10.78
C TYR A 57 -2.94 8.71 -10.57
N HIS A 58 -3.55 9.59 -11.36
CA HIS A 58 -4.98 9.94 -11.26
C HIS A 58 -5.95 8.79 -11.59
N LYS A 59 -5.46 7.65 -12.10
CA LYS A 59 -6.25 6.42 -12.35
C LYS A 59 -5.88 5.27 -11.41
N LEU A 60 -4.83 5.41 -10.60
CA LEU A 60 -4.21 4.31 -9.87
C LEU A 60 -5.18 3.61 -8.92
N PHE A 61 -5.83 4.38 -8.05
CA PHE A 61 -6.70 3.85 -7.01
C PHE A 61 -8.09 3.40 -7.50
N ARG A 62 -8.35 3.50 -8.80
CA ARG A 62 -9.53 2.92 -9.47
C ARG A 62 -9.22 1.63 -10.22
N ARG A 63 -7.93 1.26 -10.34
CA ARG A 63 -7.47 0.04 -10.99
C ARG A 63 -6.85 -0.88 -9.96
N THR A 64 -7.71 -1.47 -9.15
CA THR A 64 -7.36 -2.44 -8.12
C THR A 64 -7.71 -3.86 -8.56
N GLU A 65 -7.02 -4.83 -7.99
CA GLU A 65 -7.41 -6.25 -8.06
C GLU A 65 -7.76 -6.78 -6.69
N ILE A 66 -8.52 -7.87 -6.67
CA ILE A 66 -8.93 -8.55 -5.45
C ILE A 66 -7.94 -9.65 -5.15
N LEU A 67 -7.44 -9.68 -3.93
CA LEU A 67 -6.52 -10.70 -3.43
C LEU A 67 -7.19 -11.51 -2.34
N HIS A 68 -6.97 -12.83 -2.40
CA HIS A 68 -7.29 -13.73 -1.31
C HIS A 68 -5.96 -14.17 -0.71
N VAL A 69 -5.68 -13.75 0.52
CA VAL A 69 -4.47 -14.15 1.22
C VAL A 69 -4.81 -15.33 2.11
N ASN A 70 -4.08 -16.42 1.92
CA ASN A 70 -4.34 -17.70 2.56
C ASN A 70 -4.45 -17.57 4.09
N GLY A 71 -5.65 -17.80 4.62
CA GLY A 71 -5.94 -17.73 6.05
C GLY A 71 -6.13 -16.33 6.64
N SER A 72 -6.14 -15.27 5.82
CA SER A 72 -6.24 -13.87 6.30
C SER A 72 -7.31 -13.04 5.59
N GLY A 73 -8.07 -13.65 4.69
CA GLY A 73 -9.26 -13.06 4.11
C GLY A 73 -9.01 -12.34 2.78
N LYS A 74 -9.92 -11.41 2.48
CA LYS A 74 -10.05 -10.75 1.18
C LYS A 74 -9.55 -9.32 1.26
N PHE A 75 -8.68 -8.94 0.34
CA PHE A 75 -8.09 -7.61 0.25
C PHE A 75 -8.23 -7.06 -1.16
N GLU A 76 -7.91 -5.79 -1.31
CA GLU A 76 -7.65 -5.17 -2.61
C GLU A 76 -6.16 -4.82 -2.71
N ALA A 77 -5.65 -4.79 -3.93
CA ALA A 77 -4.32 -4.26 -4.19
C ALA A 77 -4.32 -3.33 -5.40
N TYR A 78 -3.52 -2.28 -5.32
CA TYR A 78 -3.23 -1.40 -6.44
C TYR A 78 -1.74 -1.53 -6.84
N PRO A 79 -1.40 -1.29 -8.12
CA PRO A 79 -0.02 -1.39 -8.59
C PRO A 79 0.92 -0.40 -7.89
N ASN A 80 2.15 -0.82 -7.61
CA ASN A 80 3.14 0.00 -6.91
C ASN A 80 4.31 0.38 -7.84
N ARG A 81 4.33 1.65 -8.26
CA ARG A 81 5.44 2.25 -9.05
C ARG A 81 5.83 1.38 -10.26
N ASP A 82 7.12 1.35 -10.58
CA ASP A 82 7.67 0.67 -11.74
C ASP A 82 8.16 -0.74 -11.38
N SER A 83 7.38 -1.75 -11.74
CA SER A 83 7.73 -3.17 -11.60
C SER A 83 8.76 -3.63 -12.64
N LEU A 84 8.89 -2.94 -13.78
CA LEU A 84 9.74 -3.39 -14.88
C LEU A 84 11.23 -3.39 -14.51
N LYS A 85 11.63 -2.52 -13.59
CA LYS A 85 13.00 -2.47 -13.03
C LYS A 85 13.42 -3.80 -12.40
N TYR A 86 12.47 -4.59 -11.92
CA TYR A 86 12.76 -5.86 -11.25
C TYR A 86 13.05 -7.01 -12.23
N ARG A 87 12.85 -6.84 -13.55
CA ARG A 87 13.26 -7.83 -14.55
C ARG A 87 14.76 -8.02 -14.56
N GLU A 88 15.50 -6.93 -14.48
CA GLU A 88 16.96 -6.99 -14.43
C GLU A 88 17.45 -7.48 -13.07
N VAL A 89 16.91 -6.91 -11.98
CA VAL A 89 17.30 -7.24 -10.60
C VAL A 89 17.14 -8.73 -10.28
N TYR A 90 16.09 -9.37 -10.80
CA TYR A 90 15.81 -10.79 -10.54
C TYR A 90 16.17 -11.73 -11.69
N GLY A 91 16.78 -11.24 -12.78
CA GLY A 91 17.07 -12.07 -13.96
C GLY A 91 15.82 -12.61 -14.66
N LEU A 92 14.74 -11.83 -14.67
CA LEU A 92 13.43 -12.15 -15.23
C LEU A 92 13.17 -11.39 -16.54
N GLN A 93 14.18 -11.30 -17.41
CA GLN A 93 14.06 -10.52 -18.66
C GLN A 93 13.01 -11.08 -19.60
N ASN A 94 12.70 -12.39 -19.58
CA ASN A 94 11.73 -12.98 -20.50
C ASN A 94 10.36 -13.27 -19.86
N ILE A 95 10.15 -12.83 -18.62
CA ILE A 95 8.90 -13.10 -17.90
C ILE A 95 7.69 -12.47 -18.59
N LEU A 96 6.59 -13.22 -18.66
CA LEU A 96 5.35 -12.75 -19.29
C LEU A 96 4.59 -11.79 -18.37
N THR A 97 4.59 -12.06 -17.07
CA THR A 97 3.92 -11.24 -16.07
C THR A 97 4.86 -10.90 -14.92
N LEU A 98 5.09 -9.60 -14.69
CA LEU A 98 5.82 -9.10 -13.53
C LEU A 98 5.08 -7.91 -12.95
N TYR A 99 4.49 -8.11 -11.79
CA TYR A 99 3.61 -7.13 -11.17
C TYR A 99 3.91 -6.98 -9.67
N ARG A 100 3.99 -5.74 -9.20
CA ARG A 100 4.10 -5.45 -7.77
C ARG A 100 2.98 -4.52 -7.34
N GLY A 101 2.38 -4.79 -6.19
CA GLY A 101 1.26 -4.03 -5.68
C GLY A 101 1.31 -3.78 -4.18
N THR A 102 0.48 -2.85 -3.74
CA THR A 102 0.27 -2.51 -2.33
C THR A 102 -1.10 -3.00 -1.90
N ILE A 103 -1.16 -3.75 -0.79
CA ILE A 103 -2.41 -4.31 -0.24
C ILE A 103 -3.12 -3.26 0.64
N ARG A 104 -4.46 -3.23 0.55
CA ARG A 104 -5.38 -2.50 1.43
C ARG A 104 -6.63 -3.33 1.71
N HIS A 105 -7.36 -2.96 2.76
CA HIS A 105 -8.71 -3.48 2.97
C HIS A 105 -9.66 -2.98 1.87
N ILE A 106 -10.65 -3.79 1.53
CA ILE A 106 -11.59 -3.49 0.44
C ILE A 106 -12.30 -2.15 0.69
N GLY A 107 -12.37 -1.34 -0.36
CA GLY A 107 -13.03 -0.05 -0.35
C GLY A 107 -12.11 1.12 0.02
N PHE A 108 -10.90 0.86 0.52
CA PHE A 108 -9.93 1.91 0.84
C PHE A 108 -9.56 2.73 -0.39
N SER A 109 -9.16 2.09 -1.49
CA SER A 109 -8.66 2.75 -2.70
C SER A 109 -9.74 3.56 -3.38
N ARG A 110 -10.98 3.04 -3.42
CA ARG A 110 -12.14 3.78 -3.94
C ARG A 110 -12.33 5.09 -3.17
N ALA A 111 -12.28 5.05 -1.83
CA ALA A 111 -12.42 6.23 -0.99
C ALA A 111 -11.21 7.17 -1.11
N TRP A 112 -9.99 6.63 -1.04
CA TRP A 112 -8.74 7.38 -1.18
C TRP A 112 -8.64 8.13 -2.51
N ASN A 113 -9.19 7.55 -3.58
CA ASN A 113 -9.21 8.18 -4.90
C ASN A 113 -9.87 9.56 -4.88
N MET A 114 -10.81 9.85 -3.96
CA MET A 114 -11.39 11.18 -3.84
C MET A 114 -10.35 12.25 -3.54
N PHE A 115 -9.47 12.00 -2.56
CA PHE A 115 -8.39 12.92 -2.20
C PHE A 115 -7.44 13.13 -3.37
N VAL A 116 -7.20 12.08 -4.15
CA VAL A 116 -6.41 12.17 -5.38
C VAL A 116 -7.10 13.04 -6.43
N GLN A 117 -8.41 12.87 -6.68
CA GLN A 117 -9.14 13.68 -7.66
C GLN A 117 -9.31 15.15 -7.23
N LEU A 118 -9.34 15.42 -5.92
CA LEU A 118 -9.37 16.77 -5.37
C LEU A 118 -8.00 17.45 -5.43
N GLY A 119 -6.91 16.69 -5.58
CA GLY A 119 -5.55 17.21 -5.48
C GLY A 119 -5.06 17.41 -4.03
N MET A 120 -5.78 16.88 -3.04
CA MET A 120 -5.43 16.99 -1.62
C MET A 120 -4.19 16.20 -1.23
N THR A 121 -3.78 15.24 -2.08
CA THR A 121 -2.53 14.50 -1.87
C THR A 121 -1.32 15.22 -2.45
N ASP A 122 -1.47 16.30 -3.22
CA ASP A 122 -0.36 16.97 -3.92
C ASP A 122 0.68 17.55 -2.94
N ASP A 123 1.95 17.38 -3.28
CA ASP A 123 3.08 17.79 -2.46
C ASP A 123 4.05 18.73 -3.19
N SER A 124 3.67 19.19 -4.39
CA SER A 124 4.52 20.00 -5.27
C SER A 124 4.46 21.50 -4.99
N TYR A 125 3.49 21.97 -4.21
CA TYR A 125 3.32 23.38 -3.87
C TYR A 125 2.83 23.57 -2.44
N VAL A 126 3.08 24.76 -1.90
CA VAL A 126 2.61 25.18 -0.58
C VAL A 126 1.33 25.99 -0.71
N MET A 127 0.42 25.82 0.23
CA MET A 127 -0.79 26.65 0.35
C MET A 127 -0.52 27.85 1.26
N GLU A 128 -1.22 28.95 1.00
CA GLU A 128 -1.12 30.18 1.79
C GLU A 128 -2.04 30.13 3.03
N GLY A 129 -1.62 30.78 4.12
CA GLY A 129 -2.44 30.94 5.33
C GLY A 129 -2.75 29.65 6.10
N THR A 130 -1.97 28.58 5.87
CA THR A 130 -2.24 27.23 6.41
C THR A 130 -2.18 27.15 7.94
N GLU A 131 -1.53 28.09 8.62
CA GLU A 131 -1.48 28.13 10.09
C GLU A 131 -2.86 28.38 10.71
N ASN A 132 -3.68 29.22 10.08
CA ASN A 132 -4.99 29.65 10.60
C ASN A 132 -6.18 29.02 9.86
N MET A 133 -5.89 28.25 8.81
CA MET A 133 -6.87 27.50 8.02
C MET A 133 -7.56 26.44 8.88
N SER A 134 -8.89 26.37 8.86
CA SER A 134 -9.60 25.23 9.46
C SER A 134 -9.63 24.02 8.52
N TYR A 135 -10.00 22.84 9.03
CA TYR A 135 -10.16 21.64 8.18
C TYR A 135 -11.23 21.89 7.10
N ARG A 136 -12.31 22.59 7.47
CA ARG A 136 -13.34 23.06 6.55
C ARG A 136 -12.78 23.96 5.45
N ASP A 137 -11.94 24.94 5.81
CA ASP A 137 -11.34 25.88 4.86
C ASP A 137 -10.42 25.14 3.88
N PHE A 138 -9.62 24.20 4.39
CA PHE A 138 -8.78 23.33 3.57
C PHE A 138 -9.62 22.56 2.55
N THR A 139 -10.68 21.88 2.99
CA THR A 139 -11.56 21.14 2.08
C THR A 139 -12.19 22.05 1.02
N ASN A 140 -12.67 23.22 1.44
CA ASN A 140 -13.32 24.19 0.57
C ASN A 140 -12.37 24.77 -0.49
N SER A 141 -11.07 24.85 -0.22
CA SER A 141 -10.06 25.43 -1.12
C SER A 141 -9.89 24.67 -2.44
N PHE A 142 -10.26 23.38 -2.48
CA PHE A 142 -10.23 22.55 -3.70
C PHE A 142 -11.56 22.56 -4.48
N LEU A 143 -12.55 23.31 -4.01
CA LEU A 143 -13.88 23.38 -4.60
C LEU A 143 -14.10 24.73 -5.26
N ALA A 144 -15.05 24.77 -6.20
CA ALA A 144 -15.44 26.03 -6.82
C ALA A 144 -15.92 27.04 -5.77
N TYR A 145 -15.51 28.30 -5.94
CA TYR A 145 -15.96 29.38 -5.08
C TYR A 145 -17.47 29.58 -5.26
N ASN A 146 -18.22 29.41 -4.19
CA ASN A 146 -19.63 29.74 -4.09
C ASN A 146 -19.91 30.05 -2.62
N PRO A 147 -20.41 31.27 -2.30
CA PRO A 147 -20.67 31.70 -0.93
C PRO A 147 -22.01 31.21 -0.35
N HIS A 148 -22.91 30.68 -1.18
CA HIS A 148 -24.25 30.26 -0.77
C HIS A 148 -24.33 28.77 -0.44
N ASP A 149 -23.57 27.93 -1.15
CA ASP A 149 -23.58 26.49 -0.94
C ASP A 149 -22.64 26.08 0.19
N SER A 150 -23.09 25.12 1.01
CA SER A 150 -22.22 24.52 2.03
C SER A 150 -21.06 23.75 1.40
N VAL A 151 -19.95 23.63 2.13
CA VAL A 151 -18.78 22.87 1.66
C VAL A 151 -19.16 21.42 1.39
N GLU A 152 -20.04 20.86 2.22
CA GLU A 152 -20.58 19.53 2.11
C GLU A 152 -21.35 19.33 0.80
N LEU A 153 -22.27 20.25 0.48
CA LEU A 153 -23.06 20.19 -0.75
C LEU A 153 -22.16 20.27 -1.98
N LYS A 154 -21.20 21.20 -1.97
CA LYS A 154 -20.23 21.36 -3.06
C LYS A 154 -19.38 20.12 -3.26
N LEU A 155 -18.82 19.55 -2.19
CA LEU A 155 -17.98 18.36 -2.27
C LEU A 155 -18.79 17.17 -2.80
N ARG A 156 -19.99 16.95 -2.24
CA ARG A 156 -20.87 15.84 -2.62
C ARG A 156 -21.24 15.92 -4.09
N SER A 157 -21.59 17.11 -4.58
CA SER A 157 -21.87 17.38 -5.99
C SER A 157 -20.65 17.16 -6.88
N TYR A 158 -19.49 17.72 -6.49
CA TYR A 158 -18.24 17.61 -7.26
C TYR A 158 -17.79 16.16 -7.46
N LEU A 159 -17.85 15.36 -6.39
CA LEU A 159 -17.45 13.96 -6.41
C LEU A 159 -18.57 13.01 -6.86
N LYS A 160 -19.79 13.51 -7.08
CA LYS A 160 -20.98 12.73 -7.43
C LYS A 160 -21.22 11.58 -6.44
N ILE A 161 -21.20 11.90 -5.14
CA ILE A 161 -21.41 10.92 -4.08
C ILE A 161 -22.92 10.80 -3.81
N ASP A 162 -23.47 9.62 -4.05
CA ASP A 162 -24.89 9.32 -3.81
C ASP A 162 -25.28 9.46 -2.34
N GLN A 163 -26.58 9.58 -2.06
CA GLN A 163 -27.09 9.86 -0.71
C GLN A 163 -26.73 8.77 0.32
N ASP A 164 -26.70 7.52 -0.12
CA ASP A 164 -26.49 6.29 0.65
C ASP A 164 -25.08 5.71 0.50
N ASP A 165 -24.14 6.43 -0.13
CA ASP A 165 -22.77 5.96 -0.30
C ASP A 165 -21.96 6.10 1.00
N ILE A 166 -21.43 4.98 1.51
CA ILE A 166 -20.56 4.88 2.69
C ILE A 166 -19.31 5.79 2.63
N ILE A 167 -18.91 6.19 1.42
CA ILE A 167 -17.85 7.16 1.20
C ILE A 167 -18.13 8.48 1.91
N TRP A 168 -19.38 8.91 2.00
CA TRP A 168 -19.75 10.12 2.71
C TRP A 168 -19.43 10.00 4.21
N GLU A 169 -19.83 8.90 4.84
CA GLU A 169 -19.56 8.63 6.26
C GLU A 169 -18.05 8.57 6.57
N LYS A 170 -17.25 8.01 5.65
CA LYS A 170 -15.78 8.04 5.74
C LYS A 170 -15.21 9.46 5.78
N LEU A 171 -15.80 10.42 5.06
CA LEU A 171 -15.36 11.82 5.09
C LEU A 171 -15.77 12.50 6.41
N LEU A 172 -16.96 12.19 6.91
CA LEU A 172 -17.44 12.69 8.20
C LEU A 172 -16.60 12.17 9.38
N GLU A 173 -16.20 10.90 9.36
CA GLU A 173 -15.34 10.29 10.40
C GLU A 173 -13.96 10.97 10.51
N LEU A 174 -13.46 11.52 9.40
CA LEU A 174 -12.21 12.30 9.37
C LEU A 174 -12.36 13.73 9.91
N ASP A 175 -13.59 14.14 10.22
CA ASP A 175 -13.91 15.48 10.71
C ASP A 175 -13.39 16.59 9.76
N ILE A 176 -13.35 16.29 8.46
CA ILE A 176 -12.71 17.12 7.43
C ILE A 176 -13.45 18.44 7.17
N PHE A 177 -14.70 18.55 7.66
CA PHE A 177 -15.54 19.75 7.54
C PHE A 177 -15.56 20.61 8.82
N ASN A 178 -14.71 20.30 9.80
CA ASN A 178 -14.69 21.01 11.07
C ASN A 178 -14.22 22.47 10.91
N PRO A 179 -15.05 23.46 11.28
CA PRO A 179 -14.69 24.87 11.16
C PRO A 179 -13.75 25.35 12.29
N ASN A 180 -13.65 24.59 13.38
CA ASN A 180 -12.94 24.98 14.60
C ASN A 180 -11.55 24.36 14.69
N LYS A 181 -11.35 23.14 14.16
CA LYS A 181 -10.04 22.50 14.11
C LYS A 181 -9.14 23.21 13.11
N LYS A 182 -8.05 23.78 13.61
CA LYS A 182 -7.02 24.45 12.81
C LYS A 182 -5.96 23.47 12.33
N VAL A 183 -5.48 23.70 11.11
CA VAL A 183 -4.37 22.98 10.52
C VAL A 183 -3.08 23.24 11.31
N GLY A 184 -2.79 24.50 11.65
CA GLY A 184 -1.69 24.86 12.55
C GLY A 184 -0.27 24.64 11.98
N LEU A 185 -0.15 24.33 10.68
CA LEU A 185 1.12 24.15 9.98
C LEU A 185 1.40 25.39 9.14
N LYS A 186 2.63 25.92 9.17
CA LYS A 186 3.03 27.08 8.37
C LYS A 186 3.57 26.64 7.00
N ASN A 187 3.11 27.30 5.93
CA ASN A 187 3.53 27.05 4.54
C ASN A 187 3.47 25.56 4.17
N ALA A 188 2.36 24.91 4.50
CA ALA A 188 2.21 23.47 4.31
C ALA A 188 1.70 23.14 2.91
N THR A 189 2.13 22.00 2.37
CA THR A 189 1.57 21.43 1.13
C THR A 189 0.18 20.80 1.39
N PRO A 190 -0.68 20.64 0.37
CA PRO A 190 -1.93 19.90 0.51
C PRO A 190 -1.74 18.54 1.20
N ALA A 191 -0.73 17.78 0.78
CA ALA A 191 -0.39 16.49 1.36
C ALA A 191 -0.05 16.57 2.85
N GLN A 192 0.69 17.59 3.29
CA GLN A 192 1.05 17.76 4.71
C GLN A 192 -0.19 18.08 5.55
N ILE A 193 -1.11 18.89 5.01
CA ILE A 193 -2.36 19.24 5.69
C ILE A 193 -3.27 18.03 5.78
N LEU A 194 -3.45 17.29 4.67
CA LEU A 194 -4.22 16.05 4.67
C LEU A 194 -3.61 15.04 5.66
N GLN A 195 -2.28 14.90 5.70
CA GLN A 195 -1.61 14.05 6.68
C GLN A 195 -1.98 14.44 8.11
N LYS A 196 -1.96 15.74 8.44
CA LYS A 196 -2.32 16.23 9.78
C LYS A 196 -3.76 15.86 10.14
N ILE A 197 -4.70 16.04 9.22
CA ILE A 197 -6.12 15.68 9.42
C ILE A 197 -6.24 14.17 9.68
N LEU A 198 -5.63 13.35 8.82
CA LEU A 198 -5.69 11.89 8.94
C LEU A 198 -5.06 11.40 10.24
N MET A 199 -3.98 12.03 10.71
CA MET A 199 -3.32 11.64 11.96
C MET A 199 -4.21 11.83 13.19
N ASP A 200 -5.18 12.75 13.16
CA ASP A 200 -6.13 12.90 14.27
C ASP A 200 -7.08 11.70 14.39
N SER A 201 -7.37 11.00 13.29
CA SER A 201 -8.30 9.86 13.26
C SER A 201 -7.61 8.49 13.16
N TRP A 202 -6.44 8.41 12.54
CA TRP A 202 -5.79 7.15 12.14
C TRP A 202 -4.56 6.78 12.96
N THR A 203 -4.23 7.54 14.01
CA THR A 203 -3.13 7.17 14.91
C THR A 203 -3.51 5.91 15.70
N LEU A 204 -2.59 4.94 15.77
CA LEU A 204 -2.77 3.74 16.61
C LEU A 204 -2.95 4.16 18.07
N LYS A 205 -3.95 3.59 18.74
CA LYS A 205 -4.10 3.66 20.19
C LYS A 205 -3.07 2.76 20.85
N LYS A 206 -2.84 2.99 22.15
CA LYS A 206 -1.83 2.27 22.95
C LYS A 206 -1.83 0.76 22.75
N ASP A 207 -3.01 0.15 22.79
CA ASP A 207 -3.20 -1.30 22.71
C ASP A 207 -3.64 -1.78 21.31
N ASP A 208 -3.65 -0.88 20.31
CA ASP A 208 -3.93 -1.26 18.93
C ASP A 208 -2.76 -2.06 18.36
N LYS A 209 -3.10 -3.06 17.55
CA LYS A 209 -2.17 -3.88 16.80
C LYS A 209 -2.23 -3.55 15.32
N ASP A 210 -1.07 -3.56 14.69
CA ASP A 210 -0.98 -3.58 13.24
C ASP A 210 -0.78 -5.00 12.71
N MET A 211 -0.82 -5.11 11.39
CA MET A 211 -0.63 -6.35 10.67
C MET A 211 0.15 -6.08 9.38
N ILE A 212 1.11 -6.95 9.08
CA ILE A 212 1.79 -7.00 7.79
C ILE A 212 1.26 -8.21 7.04
N VAL A 213 0.74 -7.97 5.85
CA VAL A 213 0.29 -9.00 4.92
C VAL A 213 1.14 -8.94 3.67
N MET A 214 1.68 -10.08 3.26
CA MET A 214 2.48 -10.21 2.04
C MET A 214 2.07 -11.47 1.29
N GLN A 215 2.00 -11.38 -0.04
CA GLN A 215 1.74 -12.52 -0.91
C GLN A 215 2.57 -12.42 -2.17
N HIS A 216 3.26 -13.52 -2.48
CA HIS A 216 3.87 -13.75 -3.77
C HIS A 216 3.09 -14.80 -4.54
N LYS A 217 2.97 -14.63 -5.85
CA LYS A 217 2.47 -15.65 -6.76
C LYS A 217 3.54 -15.96 -7.79
N PHE A 218 3.86 -17.24 -7.92
CA PHE A 218 4.85 -17.75 -8.87
C PHE A 218 4.17 -18.71 -9.82
N GLY A 219 3.97 -18.31 -11.07
CA GLY A 219 3.51 -19.19 -12.13
C GLY A 219 4.70 -19.66 -12.96
N TYR A 220 4.86 -20.96 -13.17
CA TYR A 220 6.02 -21.53 -13.85
C TYR A 220 5.66 -22.77 -14.66
N THR A 221 6.48 -23.10 -15.66
CA THR A 221 6.45 -24.40 -16.32
C THR A 221 7.42 -25.35 -15.63
N TYR A 222 7.02 -26.61 -15.48
CA TYR A 222 7.90 -27.67 -15.02
C TYR A 222 7.49 -28.98 -15.71
N GLN A 223 8.43 -29.61 -16.42
CA GLN A 223 8.18 -30.83 -17.19
C GLN A 223 7.02 -30.67 -18.20
N GLY A 224 6.89 -29.49 -18.81
CA GLY A 224 5.82 -29.18 -19.77
C GLY A 224 4.48 -28.78 -19.15
N GLU A 225 4.32 -28.93 -17.83
CA GLU A 225 3.08 -28.55 -17.12
C GLU A 225 3.19 -27.15 -16.53
N LYS A 226 2.12 -26.35 -16.65
CA LYS A 226 2.01 -25.07 -15.95
C LYS A 226 1.55 -25.29 -14.52
N ARG A 227 2.28 -24.73 -13.56
CA ARG A 227 2.03 -24.84 -12.12
C ARG A 227 2.08 -23.46 -11.48
N GLN A 228 1.44 -23.32 -10.32
CA GLN A 228 1.50 -22.09 -9.54
C GLN A 228 1.74 -22.38 -8.07
N ILE A 229 2.56 -21.54 -7.44
CA ILE A 229 2.76 -21.49 -5.99
C ILE A 229 2.33 -20.11 -5.51
N GLU A 230 1.59 -20.08 -4.41
CA GLU A 230 1.36 -18.87 -3.64
C GLU A 230 2.14 -18.95 -2.34
N SER A 231 2.92 -17.91 -2.04
CA SER A 231 3.72 -17.80 -0.83
C SER A 231 3.21 -16.60 -0.03
N SER A 232 2.57 -16.84 1.10
CA SER A 232 1.90 -15.82 1.92
C SER A 232 2.54 -15.68 3.29
N MET A 233 2.66 -14.46 3.79
CA MET A 233 3.13 -14.16 5.13
C MET A 233 2.18 -13.17 5.79
N VAL A 234 1.78 -13.47 7.02
CA VAL A 234 0.97 -12.59 7.87
C VAL A 234 1.65 -12.50 9.23
N VAL A 235 1.94 -11.27 9.67
CA VAL A 235 2.54 -10.98 10.97
C VAL A 235 1.66 -9.95 11.66
N ILE A 236 1.25 -10.23 12.90
CA ILE A 236 0.48 -9.31 13.74
C ILE A 236 1.42 -8.72 14.79
N GLY A 237 1.31 -7.42 15.03
CA GLY A 237 2.06 -6.70 16.06
C GLY A 237 1.54 -6.99 17.45
N GLU A 238 2.23 -6.46 18.45
CA GLU A 238 1.83 -6.64 19.85
C GLU A 238 1.05 -5.43 20.36
N ASP A 239 1.49 -4.23 20.03
CA ASP A 239 0.89 -2.94 20.41
C ASP A 239 1.42 -1.79 19.51
N GLN A 240 1.10 -0.53 19.85
CA GLN A 240 1.54 0.64 19.07
C GLN A 240 3.07 0.80 18.97
N THR A 241 3.83 0.19 19.87
CA THR A 241 5.30 0.29 19.96
C THR A 241 5.94 -0.87 19.23
N TYR A 242 5.51 -2.09 19.53
CA TYR A 242 6.03 -3.33 18.96
C TYR A 242 5.16 -3.79 17.80
N THR A 243 5.12 -2.95 16.77
CA THR A 243 4.34 -3.19 15.55
C THR A 243 4.94 -4.31 14.69
N ALA A 244 4.10 -5.04 13.95
CA ALA A 244 4.51 -5.95 12.89
C ALA A 244 5.37 -5.25 11.84
N MET A 245 5.06 -3.99 11.50
CA MET A 245 5.93 -3.19 10.64
C MET A 245 7.33 -2.99 11.25
N ALA A 246 7.43 -2.50 12.49
CA ALA A 246 8.72 -2.29 13.14
C ALA A 246 9.51 -3.60 13.22
N LYS A 247 8.84 -4.71 13.51
CA LYS A 247 9.43 -6.05 13.57
C LYS A 247 9.96 -6.51 12.21
N THR A 248 9.13 -6.43 11.16
CA THR A 248 9.46 -6.93 9.81
C THR A 248 10.39 -6.02 9.00
N VAL A 249 10.58 -4.77 9.43
CA VAL A 249 11.58 -3.85 8.86
C VAL A 249 12.85 -3.84 9.70
N GLY A 250 12.73 -3.76 11.02
CA GLY A 250 13.85 -3.62 11.94
C GLY A 250 14.67 -4.89 12.13
N LEU A 251 14.02 -6.06 12.25
CA LEU A 251 14.75 -7.33 12.44
C LEU A 251 15.64 -7.68 11.25
N PRO A 252 15.21 -7.60 9.98
CA PRO A 252 16.11 -7.87 8.86
C PRO A 252 17.36 -6.98 8.86
N VAL A 253 17.22 -5.70 9.24
CA VAL A 253 18.34 -4.76 9.36
C VAL A 253 19.28 -5.16 10.50
N GLY A 254 18.74 -5.47 11.68
CA GLY A 254 19.52 -5.91 12.83
C GLY A 254 20.27 -7.22 12.57
N ILE A 255 19.57 -8.22 12.01
CA ILE A 255 20.14 -9.52 11.64
C ILE A 255 21.25 -9.32 10.61
N ALA A 256 20.98 -8.62 9.50
CA ALA A 256 22.00 -8.37 8.47
C ALA A 256 23.25 -7.69 9.05
N THR A 257 23.05 -6.72 9.95
CA THR A 257 24.16 -6.03 10.65
C THR A 257 25.01 -7.02 11.45
N LEU A 258 24.38 -7.90 12.24
CA LEU A 258 25.10 -8.93 13.00
C LEU A 258 25.82 -9.93 12.09
N LYS A 259 25.18 -10.38 11.00
CA LYS A 259 25.79 -11.29 10.02
C LYS A 259 27.02 -10.69 9.34
N ILE A 260 27.00 -9.38 9.06
CA ILE A 260 28.17 -8.66 8.53
C ILE A 260 29.27 -8.56 9.60
N LEU A 261 28.94 -8.12 10.81
CA LEU A 261 29.91 -7.93 11.90
C LEU A 261 30.59 -9.24 12.33
N ASN A 262 29.85 -10.35 12.30
CA ASN A 262 30.37 -11.68 12.63
C ASN A 262 31.11 -12.34 11.45
N GLY A 263 31.17 -11.68 10.28
CA GLY A 263 31.83 -12.20 9.09
C GLY A 263 31.11 -13.38 8.45
N GLU A 264 29.80 -13.53 8.62
CA GLU A 264 28.98 -14.49 7.85
C GLU A 264 28.70 -13.95 6.44
N ILE A 265 28.44 -12.64 6.32
CA ILE A 265 28.35 -11.91 5.05
C ILE A 265 29.67 -11.15 4.85
N LYS A 266 30.41 -11.48 3.80
CA LYS A 266 31.78 -11.02 3.57
C LYS A 266 31.95 -10.23 2.27
N THR A 267 31.11 -10.49 1.27
CA THR A 267 31.20 -9.78 -0.01
C THR A 267 31.14 -8.26 0.24
N PRO A 268 32.12 -7.47 -0.24
CA PRO A 268 32.14 -6.02 -0.05
C PRO A 268 31.34 -5.27 -1.13
N GLY A 269 31.12 -3.97 -0.90
CA GLY A 269 30.49 -3.06 -1.87
C GLY A 269 28.99 -2.82 -1.62
N VAL A 270 28.38 -2.00 -2.48
CA VAL A 270 26.94 -1.69 -2.40
C VAL A 270 26.15 -2.85 -2.98
N GLN A 271 25.36 -3.50 -2.14
CA GLN A 271 24.68 -4.75 -2.49
C GLN A 271 23.17 -4.68 -2.25
N LEU A 272 22.45 -5.51 -2.99
CA LEU A 272 21.05 -5.84 -2.75
C LEU A 272 20.98 -7.23 -2.10
N PRO A 273 19.96 -7.54 -1.28
CA PRO A 273 19.80 -8.82 -0.62
C PRO A 273 19.26 -9.90 -1.58
N ILE A 274 19.95 -10.13 -2.70
CA ILE A 274 19.56 -11.06 -3.77
C ILE A 274 20.55 -12.23 -3.91
N THR A 275 21.64 -12.23 -3.16
CA THR A 275 22.63 -13.32 -3.13
C THR A 275 22.35 -14.25 -1.95
N LYS A 276 22.62 -15.55 -2.14
CA LYS A 276 22.42 -16.59 -1.12
C LYS A 276 23.14 -16.28 0.19
N GLU A 277 24.38 -15.81 0.09
CA GLU A 277 25.20 -15.37 1.22
C GLU A 277 24.44 -14.39 2.14
N VAL A 278 23.61 -13.51 1.55
CA VAL A 278 22.84 -12.53 2.31
C VAL A 278 21.49 -13.08 2.74
N TYR A 279 20.66 -13.56 1.81
CA TYR A 279 19.26 -13.85 2.13
C TYR A 279 19.08 -15.14 2.94
N GLU A 280 19.91 -16.18 2.76
CA GLU A 280 19.74 -17.46 3.45
C GLU A 280 19.89 -17.35 4.99
N PRO A 281 20.98 -16.76 5.53
CA PRO A 281 21.11 -16.61 6.98
C PRO A 281 20.06 -15.66 7.56
N ILE A 282 19.67 -14.61 6.83
CA ILE A 282 18.65 -13.66 7.28
C ILE A 282 17.28 -14.34 7.35
N LEU A 283 16.85 -15.06 6.30
CA LEU A 283 15.55 -15.74 6.29
C LEU A 283 15.45 -16.83 7.37
N LYS A 284 16.55 -17.56 7.62
CA LYS A 284 16.60 -18.57 8.68
C LYS A 284 16.33 -17.95 10.06
N GLU A 285 17.01 -16.85 10.39
CA GLU A 285 16.86 -16.19 11.69
C GLU A 285 15.51 -15.44 11.80
N LEU A 286 14.98 -14.93 10.69
CA LEU A 286 13.62 -14.38 10.65
C LEU A 286 12.55 -15.44 10.95
N GLU A 287 12.73 -16.67 10.46
CA GLU A 287 11.83 -17.79 10.77
C GLU A 287 11.82 -18.11 12.27
N GLU A 288 12.99 -18.10 12.92
CA GLU A 288 13.12 -18.27 14.38
C GLU A 288 12.37 -17.17 15.16
N ASN A 289 12.24 -15.98 14.57
CA ASN A 289 11.48 -14.85 15.11
C ASN A 289 9.99 -14.84 14.71
N GLY A 290 9.51 -15.92 14.10
CA GLY A 290 8.11 -16.11 13.70
C GLY A 290 7.73 -15.40 12.39
N ILE A 291 8.70 -14.90 11.62
CA ILE A 291 8.49 -14.27 10.31
C ILE A 291 8.79 -15.31 9.25
N LYS A 292 7.74 -15.98 8.76
CA LYS A 292 7.87 -17.00 7.72
C LYS A 292 6.73 -16.98 6.74
N PHE A 293 7.05 -17.37 5.51
CA PHE A 293 6.06 -17.57 4.47
C PHE A 293 5.48 -18.98 4.55
N LYS A 294 4.19 -19.09 4.21
CA LYS A 294 3.50 -20.35 4.00
C LYS A 294 3.23 -20.51 2.51
N GLU A 295 3.64 -21.64 1.97
CA GLU A 295 3.49 -21.93 0.55
C GLU A 295 2.37 -22.95 0.31
N ILE A 296 1.55 -22.67 -0.70
CA ILE A 296 0.56 -23.61 -1.21
C ILE A 296 0.70 -23.73 -2.73
N LYS A 297 0.45 -24.94 -3.23
CA LYS A 297 0.33 -25.19 -4.67
C LYS A 297 -1.12 -24.95 -5.07
N VAL A 298 -1.31 -24.17 -6.13
CA VAL A 298 -2.63 -23.87 -6.68
C VAL A 298 -2.62 -24.11 -8.20
N PRO A 299 -3.78 -24.31 -8.84
CA PRO A 299 -3.85 -24.37 -10.29
C PRO A 299 -3.27 -23.09 -10.92
N TYR A 300 -2.47 -23.24 -11.98
CA TYR A 300 -2.06 -22.09 -12.78
C TYR A 300 -3.27 -21.60 -13.59
N LEU A 301 -3.79 -20.43 -13.24
CA LEU A 301 -4.93 -19.83 -13.94
C LEU A 301 -4.49 -18.90 -15.07
N GLY A 302 -3.25 -18.40 -15.02
CA GLY A 302 -2.80 -17.26 -15.83
C GLY A 302 -3.70 -16.03 -15.64
N TYR A 303 -3.44 -14.96 -16.40
CA TYR A 303 -4.45 -13.93 -16.65
C TYR A 303 -5.20 -14.32 -17.93
N ASN A 304 -6.21 -15.18 -17.82
CA ASN A 304 -7.00 -15.59 -18.98
C ASN A 304 -7.84 -14.39 -19.48
N PRO A 305 -7.57 -13.78 -20.65
CA PRO A 305 -8.41 -12.70 -21.19
C PRO A 305 -9.83 -13.16 -21.53
N ASN A 306 -10.09 -14.47 -21.52
CA ASN A 306 -11.41 -15.07 -21.73
C ASN A 306 -12.13 -15.46 -20.43
N ASN A 307 -11.54 -15.25 -19.24
CA ASN A 307 -12.25 -15.40 -17.96
C ASN A 307 -12.85 -14.06 -17.50
N VAL A 308 -13.63 -13.44 -18.37
CA VAL A 308 -14.67 -12.51 -17.94
C VAL A 308 -15.81 -13.39 -17.40
N ASN A 309 -15.68 -13.84 -16.15
CA ASN A 309 -16.88 -14.22 -15.42
C ASN A 309 -17.63 -12.91 -15.18
N GLY A 310 -18.75 -12.76 -15.89
CA GLY A 310 -19.52 -11.52 -16.04
C GLY A 310 -20.17 -10.99 -14.78
#